data_AF-A0A6L5XAK3-F1
#
_entry.id   AF-A0A6L5XAK3-F1
#
_cell.length_a   1.000
_cell.length_b   1.000
_cell.length_c   1.000
_cell.angle_alpha   90.00
_cell.angle_beta   90.00
_cell.angle_gamma   90.00
#
_symmetry.space_group_name_H-M   'P 1'
#
loop_
_entity.id
_entity.type
_entity.pdbx_description
1 polymer ?
#
loop_
_entity_poly.entity_id
_entity_poly.type
_entity_poly.pdbx_seq_one_letter_code
_entity_poly.pdbx_strand_id
1 'polypeptide(L)' 'MALWRVTVKKCGNANGLKLETGMSVEVSVKTSSDPLKFGDGMDAISDAFSSKYGFDSRKFRSISMQYYLESKKI' A
#
# COMPACT_ATOMS: atom_id res chain seq x y z
N MET A 1 13.81 10.65 5.77
CA MET A 1 12.82 9.74 5.14
C MET A 1 11.60 9.73 6.02
N ALA A 2 10.41 9.92 5.46
CA ALA A 2 9.17 9.87 6.22
C ALA A 2 8.72 8.41 6.33
N LEU A 3 8.38 7.96 7.54
CA LEU A 3 7.79 6.65 7.76
C LEU A 3 6.26 6.76 7.66
N TRP A 4 5.66 5.79 6.98
CA TRP A 4 4.22 5.72 6.78
C TRP A 4 3.74 4.31 7.04
N ARG A 5 2.64 4.20 7.79
CA ARG A 5 1.89 2.97 7.93
C ARG A 5 0.81 2.94 6.86
N VAL A 6 0.84 1.93 6.01
CA VAL A 6 -0.21 1.68 5.03
C VAL A 6 -1.02 0.49 5.49
N THR A 7 -2.33 0.71 5.63
CA THR A 7 -3.27 -0.29 6.14
C THR A 7 -4.40 -0.52 5.14
N VAL A 8 -4.82 -1.77 5.00
CA VAL A 8 -6.02 -2.13 4.26
C VAL A 8 -7.24 -1.77 5.11
N LYS A 9 -7.98 -0.74 4.70
CA LYS A 9 -9.20 -0.29 5.38
C LYS A 9 -10.46 -1.04 4.94
N LYS A 10 -10.46 -1.59 3.72
CA LYS A 10 -11.58 -2.34 3.16
C LYS A 10 -11.09 -3.68 2.64
N CYS A 11 -11.72 -4.75 3.09
CA CYS A 11 -11.56 -6.06 2.48
C CYS A 11 -12.30 -6.13 1.14
N GLY A 12 -11.75 -6.90 0.21
CA GLY A 12 -12.29 -6.99 -1.14
C GLY A 12 -11.31 -7.63 -2.12
N ASN A 13 -11.68 -7.63 -3.39
CA ASN A 13 -10.79 -8.04 -4.47
C ASN A 13 -10.39 -6.81 -5.28
N ALA A 14 -9.11 -6.43 -5.20
CA ALA A 14 -8.54 -5.35 -5.99
C ALA A 14 -7.59 -5.94 -7.03
N ASN A 15 -7.94 -5.83 -8.31
CA ASN A 15 -7.10 -6.28 -9.42
C ASN A 15 -6.67 -7.77 -9.33
N GLY A 16 -7.55 -8.64 -8.81
CA GLY A 16 -7.26 -10.06 -8.61
C GLY A 16 -6.46 -10.36 -7.33
N LEU A 17 -6.19 -9.36 -6.48
CA LEU A 17 -5.61 -9.54 -5.15
C LEU A 17 -6.71 -9.49 -4.10
N LYS A 18 -6.77 -10.53 -3.27
CA LYS A 18 -7.68 -10.57 -2.12
C LYS A 18 -7.08 -9.75 -0.98
N LEU A 19 -7.72 -8.64 -0.65
CA LEU A 19 -7.36 -7.77 0.45
C LEU A 19 -8.18 -8.13 1.68
N GLU A 20 -7.51 -8.23 2.82
CA GLU A 20 -8.14 -8.49 4.12
C GLU A 20 -7.92 -7.31 5.06
N THR A 21 -8.99 -6.89 5.74
CA THR A 21 -8.93 -5.79 6.71
C THR A 21 -8.00 -6.17 7.85
N GLY A 22 -7.10 -5.26 8.21
CA GLY A 22 -6.06 -5.50 9.22
C GLY A 22 -4.68 -5.81 8.66
N MET A 23 -4.56 -6.09 7.35
CA MET A 23 -3.24 -6.12 6.70
C MET A 23 -2.63 -4.72 6.74
N SER A 24 -1.40 -4.62 7.25
CA SER A 24 -0.67 -3.36 7.31
C SER A 24 0.83 -3.55 7.15
N VAL A 25 1.45 -2.58 6.48
CA VAL A 25 2.90 -2.52 6.25
C VAL A 25 3.41 -1.13 6.60
N GLU A 26 4.68 -1.06 6.94
CA GLU A 26 5.39 0.19 7.18
C GLU A 26 6.33 0.43 6.01
N VAL A 27 6.28 1.64 5.45
CA VAL A 27 7.09 2.04 4.31
C VAL A 27 7.81 3.34 4.61
N SER A 28 9.08 3.38 4.23
CA SER A 28 9.87 4.61 4.25
C SER A 28 9.86 5.23 2.86
N VAL A 29 9.27 6.43 2.72
CA VAL A 29 9.35 7.20 1.48
C VAL A 29 10.36 8.33 1.59
N LYS A 30 10.98 8.64 0.44
CA LYS A 30 11.97 9.72 0.33
C LYS A 30 11.32 11.10 0.46
N THR A 31 10.08 11.23 -0.03
CA THR A 31 9.28 12.44 0.04
C THR A 31 8.45 12.50 1.32
N SER A 32 8.18 13.72 1.80
CA SER A 32 7.28 13.96 2.95
C SER A 32 5.79 13.90 2.57
N SER A 33 5.50 13.68 1.29
CA SER A 33 4.16 13.64 0.70
C SER A 33 3.47 12.32 0.99
N ASP A 34 2.13 12.32 0.90
CA ASP A 34 1.33 11.11 1.09
C ASP A 34 1.66 10.07 -0.01
N PRO A 35 2.19 8.88 0.37
CA PRO A 35 2.67 7.87 -0.56
C PRO A 35 1.55 7.25 -1.40
N LEU A 36 0.31 7.29 -0.93
CA LEU A 36 -0.87 6.79 -1.64
C LEU A 36 -1.42 7.80 -2.65
N LYS A 37 -1.39 9.10 -2.32
CA LYS A 37 -1.99 10.16 -3.16
C LYS A 37 -1.14 10.53 -4.37
N PHE A 38 0.17 10.62 -4.21
CA PHE A 38 1.07 11.14 -5.25
C PHE A 38 1.75 10.03 -6.08
N GLY A 39 1.53 8.77 -5.75
CA GLY A 39 2.06 7.62 -6.49
C GLY A 39 3.54 7.30 -6.25
N ASP A 40 4.33 8.28 -5.77
CA ASP A 40 5.76 8.10 -5.43
C ASP A 40 6.05 7.00 -4.40
N GLY A 41 5.08 6.69 -3.53
CA GLY A 41 5.26 5.65 -2.52
C GLY A 41 4.72 4.29 -2.93
N MET A 42 4.06 4.18 -4.08
CA MET A 42 3.33 2.96 -4.42
C MET A 42 4.25 1.78 -4.71
N ASP A 43 5.45 2.03 -5.24
CA ASP A 43 6.48 1.00 -5.42
C ASP A 43 6.93 0.43 -4.08
N ALA A 44 7.27 1.29 -3.10
CA ALA A 44 7.67 0.87 -1.75
C ALA A 44 6.54 0.13 -1.01
N ILE A 45 5.28 0.56 -1.20
CA ILE A 45 4.12 -0.12 -0.63
C ILE A 45 3.95 -1.50 -1.27
N SER A 46 4.02 -1.59 -2.60
CA SER A 46 3.86 -2.86 -3.30
C SER A 46 4.93 -3.86 -2.92
N ASP A 47 6.18 -3.41 -2.76
CA ASP A 47 7.31 -4.23 -2.33
C ASP A 47 7.12 -4.72 -0.89
N ALA A 48 6.73 -3.83 0.03
CA ALA A 48 6.46 -4.20 1.42
C ALA A 48 5.29 -5.19 1.56
N PHE A 49 4.20 -5.00 0.80
CA PHE A 49 3.08 -5.95 0.77
C PHE A 49 3.45 -7.27 0.09
N SER A 50 4.28 -7.24 -0.95
CA SER A 50 4.80 -8.43 -1.61
C SER A 50 5.69 -9.24 -0.68
N SER A 51 6.61 -8.57 0.02
CA SER A 51 7.53 -9.18 0.97
C SER A 51 6.82 -9.77 2.20
N LYS A 52 5.84 -9.04 2.77
CA LYS A 52 5.15 -9.46 3.99
C LYS A 52 4.03 -10.48 3.76
N TYR A 53 3.29 -10.36 2.64
CA TYR A 53 2.07 -11.12 2.39
C TYR A 53 2.10 -11.95 1.10
N GLY A 54 3.18 -11.87 0.30
CA GLY A 54 3.31 -12.63 -0.95
C GLY A 54 2.43 -12.11 -2.10
N PHE A 55 1.97 -10.86 -2.04
CA PHE A 55 1.19 -10.27 -3.13
C PHE A 55 2.03 -10.01 -4.38
N ASP A 56 1.40 -10.10 -5.56
CA ASP A 56 2.06 -9.70 -6.82
C ASP A 56 2.12 -8.17 -6.88
N SER A 57 3.33 -7.60 -6.84
CA SER A 57 3.58 -6.16 -6.82
C SER A 57 3.04 -5.44 -8.06
N ARG A 58 3.01 -6.10 -9.22
CA ARG A 58 2.46 -5.53 -10.46
C ARG A 58 0.95 -5.37 -10.37
N LYS A 59 0.27 -6.32 -9.74
CA LYS A 59 -1.18 -6.24 -9.50
C LYS A 59 -1.53 -5.20 -8.44
N PHE A 60 -0.62 -4.91 -7.52
CA PHE A 60 -0.81 -3.95 -6.44
C PHE A 60 -0.85 -2.50 -6.96
N ARG A 61 -0.19 -2.20 -8.09
CA ARG A 61 -0.10 -0.85 -8.68
C ARG A 61 -1.38 -0.37 -9.38
N SER A 62 -2.56 -0.84 -8.99
CA SER A 62 -3.83 -0.42 -9.59
C SER A 62 -4.43 0.80 -8.91
N ILE A 63 -5.07 1.69 -9.69
CA ILE A 63 -5.80 2.85 -9.16
C ILE A 63 -6.89 2.40 -8.17
N SER A 64 -7.56 1.29 -8.45
CA SER A 64 -8.55 0.69 -7.56
C SER A 64 -7.98 0.35 -6.18
N MET A 65 -6.70 -0.05 -6.09
CA MET A 65 -6.02 -0.41 -4.83
C MET A 65 -5.97 0.77 -3.85
N GLN A 66 -5.75 1.98 -4.35
CA GLN A 66 -5.70 3.19 -3.51
C GLN A 66 -7.00 3.41 -2.73
N TYR A 67 -8.14 2.98 -3.26
CA TYR A 67 -9.43 3.10 -2.59
C TYR A 67 -9.59 2.13 -1.41
N TYR A 68 -8.87 1.01 -1.39
CA TYR A 68 -8.90 0.02 -0.31
C TYR A 68 -7.85 0.25 0.78
N LEU A 69 -6.90 1.16 0.52
CA LEU A 69 -5.80 1.47 1.42
C LEU A 69 -6.02 2.80 2.14
N GLU A 70 -5.31 2.94 3.24
CA GLU A 70 -5.17 4.15 4.03
C GLU A 70 -3.71 4.32 4.45
N SER A 71 -3.15 5.52 4.26
CA SER A 71 -1.81 5.90 4.67
C SER A 71 -1.90 6.78 5.92
N LYS A 72 -1.09 6.47 6.92
CA LYS A 72 -0.93 7.28 8.11
C LYS A 72 0.55 7.49 8.38
N LYS A 73 0.96 8.76 8.48
CA LYS A 73 2.33 9.12 8.84
C LYS A 73 2.63 8.70 10.28
N ILE A 74 3.81 8.15 10.52
CA ILE A 74 4.30 7.71 11.84
C ILE A 74 5.54 8.52 12.21
#